data_AF-X5J9N2-F1
#
_entry.id   AF-X5J9N2-F1
#
_cell.length_a   1.000
_cell.length_b   1.000
_cell.length_c   1.000
_cell.angle_alpha   90.00
_cell.angle_beta   90.00
_cell.angle_gamma   90.00
#
_symmetry.space_group_name_H-M   'P 1'
#
loop_
_entity.id
_entity.type
_entity.pdbx_description
1 polymer ?
#
loop_
_entity_poly.entity_id
_entity_poly.type
_entity_poly.pdbx_seq_one_letter_code
_entity_poly.pdbx_strand_id
1 'polypeptide(L)' 'MSKAKLFIQNLIQEVRYKITWPPYHGLQSSSLLVLVASFIFALLIGLMDWSLKKIFVWFYNAF' A
#
# COMPACT_ATOMS: atom_id res chain seq x y z
N MET A 1 -6.79 39.54 -7.18
CA MET A 1 -7.74 38.43 -7.47
C MET A 1 -7.44 37.67 -8.76
N SER A 2 -6.81 38.25 -9.79
CA SER A 2 -6.47 37.55 -11.05
C SER A 2 -5.22 36.68 -11.00
N LYS A 3 -4.16 37.11 -10.28
CA LYS A 3 -2.86 36.41 -10.25
C LYS A 3 -2.92 35.00 -9.64
N ALA A 4 -3.66 34.82 -8.54
CA ALA A 4 -3.82 33.50 -7.90
C ALA A 4 -4.58 32.51 -8.80
N LYS A 5 -5.64 32.98 -9.47
CA LYS A 5 -6.41 32.15 -10.43
C LYS A 5 -5.55 31.74 -11.62
N LEU A 6 -4.74 32.67 -12.15
CA LEU A 6 -3.80 32.42 -13.25
C LEU A 6 -2.69 31.43 -12.83
N PHE A 7 -2.17 31.58 -11.60
CA PHE A 7 -1.16 30.68 -11.05
C PHE A 7 -1.69 29.25 -10.89
N ILE A 8 -2.91 29.08 -10.36
CA ILE A 8 -3.54 27.75 -10.25
C ILE A 8 -3.80 27.15 -11.64
N GLN A 9 -4.25 27.95 -12.62
CA GLN A 9 -4.42 27.46 -13.98
C GLN A 9 -3.10 27.00 -14.62
N ASN A 10 -2.01 27.74 -14.40
CA ASN A 10 -0.68 27.38 -14.90
C ASN A 10 -0.15 26.12 -14.20
N LEU A 11 -0.35 25.98 -12.89
CA LEU A 11 0.00 24.76 -12.14
C LEU A 11 -0.77 23.54 -12.66
N ILE A 12 -2.06 23.68 -12.94
CA ILE A 12 -2.88 22.59 -13.49
C ILE A 12 -2.40 22.19 -14.89
N GLN A 13 -2.04 23.16 -15.73
CA GLN A 13 -1.45 22.87 -17.05
C GLN A 13 -0.08 22.19 -16.91
N GLU A 14 0.77 22.65 -16.00
CA GLU A 14 2.09 22.06 -15.78
C GLU A 14 1.98 20.62 -15.26
N VAL A 15 1.07 20.37 -14.32
CA VAL A 15 0.82 19.03 -13.78
C VAL A 15 0.30 18.07 -14.84
N ARG A 16 -0.51 18.56 -15.78
CA ARG A 16 -1.11 17.75 -16.84
C ARG A 16 -0.15 17.44 -18.00
N TYR A 17 0.67 18.40 -18.40
CA TYR A 17 1.47 18.29 -19.63
C TYR A 17 2.97 18.04 -19.39
N LYS A 18 3.49 18.32 -18.19
CA LYS A 18 4.93 18.19 -17.88
C LYS A 18 5.26 17.06 -16.91
N ILE A 19 4.27 16.36 -16.37
CA ILE A 19 4.52 15.23 -15.48
C ILE A 19 4.29 13.94 -16.26
N THR A 20 5.32 13.10 -16.28
CA THR A 20 5.29 11.75 -16.84
C THR A 20 4.51 10.80 -15.93
N TRP A 21 3.23 11.08 -15.68
CA TRP A 21 2.39 10.11 -14.97
C TRP A 21 2.36 8.81 -15.80
N PRO A 22 2.70 7.67 -15.18
CA PRO A 22 2.60 6.41 -15.87
C PRO A 22 1.14 6.15 -16.25
N PRO A 23 0.88 5.45 -17.36
CA PRO A 23 -0.48 5.11 -17.77
C PRO A 23 -1.19 4.36 -16.64
N TYR A 24 -2.49 4.60 -16.46
CA TYR A 24 -3.31 4.04 -15.38
C TYR A 24 -3.18 2.51 -15.22
N HIS A 25 -2.92 1.81 -16.33
CA HIS A 25 -2.66 0.36 -16.35
C HIS A 25 -1.39 -0.05 -15.58
N GLY A 26 -0.34 0.78 -15.60
CA GLY A 26 0.89 0.54 -14.85
C GLY A 26 0.72 0.73 -13.34
N LEU A 27 -0.11 1.70 -12.94
CA LEU A 27 -0.41 1.95 -11.53
C LEU A 27 -1.21 0.81 -10.90
N GLN A 28 -2.17 0.26 -11.65
CA GLN A 28 -2.96 -0.89 -11.19
C GLN A 28 -2.09 -2.14 -11.00
N SER A 29 -1.14 -2.38 -11.90
CA SER A 29 -0.21 -3.51 -11.79
C SER A 29 0.65 -3.41 -10.53
N SER A 30 1.18 -2.22 -10.22
CA SER A 30 1.96 -2.00 -9.00
C SER A 30 1.13 -2.17 -7.73
N SER A 31 -0.10 -1.65 -7.70
CA SER A 31 -0.99 -1.80 -6.55
C SER A 31 -1.44 -3.25 -6.34
N LEU A 32 -1.69 -4.00 -7.41
CA LEU A 32 -2.07 -5.42 -7.35
C LEU A 32 -0.92 -6.27 -6.82
N LEU A 33 0.32 -6.00 -7.26
CA LEU A 33 1.50 -6.70 -6.76
C LEU A 33 1.67 -6.49 -5.24
N VAL A 34 1.50 -5.26 -4.77
CA VAL A 34 1.58 -4.93 -3.33
C VAL A 34 0.44 -5.57 -2.54
N LEU A 35 -0.78 -5.62 -3.09
CA LEU A 35 -1.93 -6.29 -2.47
C LEU A 35 -1.68 -7.78 -2.26
N VAL A 36 -1.12 -8.47 -3.26
CA VAL A 36 -0.79 -9.90 -3.16
C VAL A 36 0.35 -10.13 -2.18
N ALA A 37 1.38 -9.27 -2.20
CA ALA A 37 2.48 -9.35 -1.25
C ALA A 37 2.00 -9.18 0.20
N SER A 38 1.14 -8.20 0.49
CA SER A 38 0.61 -7.98 1.83
C SER A 38 -0.29 -9.13 2.30
N PHE A 39 -1.03 -9.76 1.38
CA PHE A 39 -1.82 -10.95 1.68
C PHE A 39 -0.95 -12.13 2.12
N ILE A 40 0.17 -12.38 1.43
CA ILE A 40 1.12 -13.44 1.81
C ILE A 40 1.74 -13.15 3.18
N PHE A 41 2.14 -11.91 3.44
CA PHE A 41 2.68 -11.51 4.75
C PHE A 41 1.64 -11.67 5.87
N ALA A 42 0.38 -11.31 5.63
CA ALA A 42 -0.69 -11.49 6.60
C ALA A 42 -0.89 -12.97 6.95
N LEU A 43 -0.82 -13.86 5.96
CA LEU A 43 -0.95 -15.30 6.15
C LEU A 43 0.22 -15.87 6.97
N LEU A 44 1.45 -15.46 6.66
CA LEU A 44 2.65 -15.86 7.41
C LEU A 44 2.59 -15.41 8.87
N ILE A 45 2.29 -14.13 9.11
CA ILE A 45 2.21 -13.58 10.48
C ILE A 45 1.06 -14.26 11.25
N GLY A 46 -0.08 -14.50 10.60
CA GLY A 46 -1.20 -15.22 11.21
C GLY A 46 -0.85 -16.66 11.61
N LEU A 47 -0.09 -17.38 10.76
CA LEU A 47 0.39 -18.72 11.08
C LEU A 47 1.37 -18.71 12.26
N MET A 48 2.25 -17.72 12.30
CA MET A 48 3.23 -17.56 13.38
C MET A 48 2.54 -17.24 14.71
N ASP A 49 1.57 -16.34 14.73
CA ASP A 49 0.77 -16.02 15.91
C ASP A 49 0.01 -17.25 16.44
N TRP A 50 -0.59 -18.04 15.54
CA TRP A 50 -1.29 -19.27 15.91
C TRP A 50 -0.34 -20.32 16.49
N SER A 51 0.81 -20.54 15.85
CA SER A 51 1.82 -21.48 16.29
C SER A 51 2.34 -21.13 17.68
N LEU A 52 2.74 -19.87 17.90
CA LEU A 52 3.24 -19.40 19.18
C LEU A 52 2.19 -19.53 20.28
N LYS A 53 0.94 -19.09 20.04
CA LYS A 53 -0.15 -19.24 21.03
C LYS A 53 -0.35 -20.68 21.45
N LYS A 54 -0.34 -21.63 20.50
CA LYS A 54 -0.45 -23.06 20.84
C LYS A 54 0.72 -23.54 21.68
N ILE A 55 1.94 -23.16 21.32
CA ILE A 55 3.15 -23.56 22.04
C ILE A 55 3.11 -23.00 23.47
N PHE A 56 2.73 -21.74 23.65
CA PHE A 56 2.60 -21.12 24.97
C PHE A 56 1.53 -21.81 25.82
N VAL A 57 0.33 -22.05 25.27
CA VAL A 57 -0.73 -22.75 26.01
C VAL A 57 -0.31 -24.17 26.39
N TRP A 58 0.37 -24.89 25.50
CA TRP A 58 0.88 -26.21 25.80
C TRP A 58 1.94 -26.18 26.91
N PHE A 59 2.86 -25.22 26.85
CA PHE A 59 3.89 -25.04 27.88
C PHE A 59 3.29 -24.67 29.24
N TYR A 60 2.34 -23.73 29.28
CA TYR A 60 1.66 -23.33 30.52
C TYR A 60 0.77 -24.42 31.11
N ASN A 61 0.23 -25.33 30.31
CA ASN A 61 -0.52 -26.48 30.83
C ASN A 61 0.39 -27.64 31.28
N ALA A 62 1.64 -27.66 30.82
CA ALA A 62 2.61 -28.70 31.17
C ALA A 62 3.37 -28.43 32.48
N PHE A 63 3.38 -27.18 32.95
CA PHE A 63 3.94 -26.72 34.23
C PHE A 63 2.84 -26.26 35.18
#